data_AF-A0A6C0JKU9-F1
#
_entry.id   AF-A0A6C0JKU9-F1
#
_cell.length_a   1.000
_cell.length_b   1.000
_cell.length_c   1.000
_cell.angle_alpha   90.00
_cell.angle_beta   90.00
_cell.angle_gamma   90.00
#
_symmetry.space_group_name_H-M   'P 1'
#
loop_
_entity.id
_entity.type
_entity.pdbx_description
1 polymer ?
#
loop_
_entity_poly.entity_id
_entity_poly.type
_entity_poly.pdbx_seq_one_letter_code
_entity_poly.pdbx_strand_id
1 'polypeptide(L)'
;MIISRQDLKNMYLEHIEQEKARILRLVTNELKIIVNEIIETNKTGKQIYKRKCYELREDYLTLLFTNLQEVFVDSKITTEVVNDPEESQKYVIITFDWS
;
A
#
# COMPACT_ATOMS: atom_id res chain seq x y z
N MET A 1 -9.39 38.35 -12.60
CA MET A 1 -8.95 37.91 -11.25
C MET A 1 -7.46 37.60 -11.36
N ILE A 2 -6.59 38.35 -10.66
CA ILE A 2 -5.14 38.14 -10.72
C ILE A 2 -4.77 37.20 -9.57
N ILE A 3 -4.33 35.98 -9.90
CA ILE A 3 -3.86 35.01 -8.91
C ILE A 3 -2.48 35.48 -8.42
N SER A 4 -2.32 35.70 -7.12
CA SER A 4 -1.03 36.09 -6.55
C SER A 4 -0.09 34.88 -6.41
N ARG A 5 1.22 35.14 -6.27
CA ARG A 5 2.19 34.08 -5.96
C ARG A 5 1.86 33.34 -4.65
N GLN A 6 1.23 34.03 -3.69
CA GLN A 6 0.81 33.42 -2.44
C GLN A 6 -0.38 32.48 -2.64
N ASP A 7 -1.32 32.85 -3.52
CA ASP A 7 -2.47 31.99 -3.87
C ASP A 7 -1.99 30.71 -4.56
N LEU A 8 -1.02 30.80 -5.49
CA LEU A 8 -0.40 29.63 -6.12
C LEU A 8 0.28 28.71 -5.09
N LYS A 9 0.98 29.30 -4.11
CA LYS A 9 1.61 28.53 -3.03
C LYS A 9 0.58 27.81 -2.18
N ASN A 10 -0.51 28.48 -1.80
CA ASN A 10 -1.58 27.89 -1.00
C ASN A 10 -2.28 26.75 -1.76
N MET A 11 -2.59 26.94 -3.05
CA MET A 11 -3.18 25.89 -3.89
C MET A 11 -2.26 24.66 -4.00
N TYR A 12 -0.95 24.87 -4.12
CA TYR A 12 0.02 23.76 -4.17
C TYR A 12 0.07 22.99 -2.84
N LEU A 13 0.04 23.69 -1.70
CA LEU A 13 0.00 23.06 -0.38
C LEU A 13 -1.28 22.26 -0.17
N GLU A 14 -2.44 22.83 -0.53
CA GLU A 14 -3.73 22.13 -0.47
C GLU A 14 -3.72 20.86 -1.33
N HIS A 15 -3.16 20.93 -2.54
CA HIS A 15 -3.01 19.75 -3.40
C HIS A 15 -2.15 18.66 -2.76
N ILE A 16 -1.02 19.03 -2.15
CA ILE A 16 -0.17 18.07 -1.41
C ILE A 16 -0.92 17.44 -0.25
N GLU A 17 -1.67 18.21 0.53
CA GLU A 17 -2.43 17.70 1.66
C GLU A 17 -3.54 16.74 1.23
N GLN A 18 -4.25 17.07 0.15
CA GLN A 18 -5.26 16.19 -0.44
C GLN A 18 -4.64 14.87 -0.92
N GLU A 19 -3.48 14.93 -1.55
CA GLU A 19 -2.80 13.73 -2.04
C GLU A 19 -2.30 12.86 -0.88
N LYS A 20 -1.74 13.45 0.18
CA LYS A 20 -1.39 12.74 1.42
C LYS A 20 -2.61 12.06 2.05
N ALA A 21 -3.73 12.77 2.16
CA ALA A 21 -4.96 12.23 2.70
C ALA A 21 -5.50 11.07 1.85
N ARG A 22 -5.39 11.18 0.52
CA ARG A 22 -5.76 10.13 -0.43
C ARG A 22 -4.92 8.87 -0.23
N ILE A 23 -3.59 9.01 -0.16
CA ILE A 23 -2.66 7.90 0.08
C ILE A 23 -2.98 7.22 1.41
N LEU A 24 -3.16 7.98 2.49
CA LEU A 24 -3.44 7.42 3.80
C LEU A 24 -4.74 6.61 3.83
N ARG A 25 -5.79 7.09 3.13
CA ARG A 25 -7.04 6.33 2.97
C ARG A 25 -6.84 5.03 2.20
N LEU A 26 -6.08 5.07 1.10
CA LEU A 26 -5.76 3.87 0.32
C LEU A 26 -5.00 2.83 1.15
N VAL A 27 -3.94 3.26 1.86
CA VAL A 27 -3.15 2.36 2.73
C VAL A 27 -4.02 1.76 3.83
N THR A 28 -4.86 2.58 4.49
CA THR A 28 -5.74 2.11 5.57
C THR A 28 -6.72 1.04 5.07
N ASN A 29 -7.28 1.23 3.88
CA ASN A 29 -8.20 0.26 3.29
C ASN A 29 -7.46 -1.03 2.90
N GLU A 30 -6.29 -0.91 2.28
CA GLU A 30 -5.50 -2.08 1.88
C GLU A 30 -5.06 -2.90 3.11
N LEU A 31 -4.61 -2.22 4.17
CA LEU A 31 -4.21 -2.85 5.43
C LEU A 31 -5.35 -3.67 6.02
N LYS A 32 -6.57 -3.11 6.08
CA LYS A 32 -7.76 -3.83 6.57
C LYS A 32 -8.05 -5.08 5.75
N ILE A 33 -7.93 -4.99 4.43
CA ILE A 33 -8.16 -6.13 3.53
C ILE A 33 -7.12 -7.21 3.78
N ILE A 34 -5.83 -6.86 3.78
CA ILE A 34 -4.73 -7.80 3.99
C ILE A 34 -4.87 -8.50 5.36
N VAL A 35 -5.15 -7.76 6.42
CA VAL A 35 -5.33 -8.32 7.76
C VAL A 35 -6.49 -9.33 7.79
N ASN A 36 -7.64 -8.98 7.20
CA ASN A 36 -8.79 -9.88 7.14
C ASN A 36 -8.47 -11.15 6.33
N GLU A 37 -7.80 -11.01 5.18
CA GLU A 37 -7.43 -12.16 4.34
C GLU A 37 -6.41 -13.07 5.02
N ILE A 38 -5.47 -12.52 5.79
CA ILE A 38 -4.52 -13.28 6.61
C ILE A 38 -5.27 -14.06 7.71
N ILE A 39 -6.22 -13.41 8.40
CA ILE A 39 -7.05 -14.09 9.41
C ILE A 39 -7.81 -15.27 8.80
N GLU A 40 -8.44 -15.08 7.63
CA GLU A 40 -9.13 -16.17 6.94
C GLU A 40 -8.17 -17.26 6.46
N THR A 41 -7.00 -16.90 5.96
CA THR A 41 -5.96 -17.85 5.54
C THR A 41 -5.48 -18.68 6.73
N ASN A 42 -5.28 -18.06 7.89
CA ASN A 42 -4.85 -18.72 9.11
C ASN A 42 -5.89 -19.73 9.64
N LYS A 43 -7.19 -19.48 9.46
CA LYS A 43 -8.25 -20.46 9.79
C LYS A 43 -8.10 -21.77 9.02
N THR A 44 -7.45 -21.75 7.86
CA THR A 44 -7.19 -22.96 7.05
C THR A 44 -5.90 -23.68 7.45
N GLY A 45 -5.16 -23.18 8.45
CA GLY A 45 -3.87 -23.72 8.89
C GLY A 45 -2.70 -23.38 7.94
N LYS A 46 -2.92 -22.50 6.95
CA LYS A 46 -1.86 -22.00 6.08
C LYS A 46 -1.11 -20.87 6.77
N GLN A 47 0.22 -20.98 6.75
CA GLN A 47 1.17 -20.03 7.32
C GLN A 47 1.72 -19.02 6.29
N ILE A 48 1.31 -19.17 5.02
CA ILE A 48 1.79 -18.33 3.91
C ILE A 48 0.60 -17.68 3.23
N TYR A 49 0.71 -16.36 3.02
CA TYR A 49 -0.24 -15.55 2.27
C TYR A 49 0.48 -14.76 1.17
N LYS A 50 -0.16 -14.62 0.02
CA LYS A 50 0.35 -13.88 -1.13
C LYS A 50 -0.74 -13.00 -1.71
N ARG A 51 -0.41 -11.75 -2.03
CA ARG A 51 -1.33 -10.80 -2.66
C ARG A 51 -0.64 -10.00 -3.75
N LYS A 52 -1.36 -9.75 -4.84
CA LYS A 52 -0.97 -8.79 -5.89
C LYS A 52 -1.39 -7.37 -5.47
N CYS A 53 -0.45 -6.43 -5.51
CA CYS A 53 -0.70 -5.01 -5.29
C CYS A 53 -0.34 -4.23 -6.55
N TYR A 54 -1.32 -3.55 -7.13
CA TYR A 54 -1.17 -2.85 -8.42
C TYR A 54 -0.76 -1.37 -8.27
N GLU A 55 -0.76 -0.83 -7.06
CA GLU A 55 -0.31 0.53 -6.76
C GLU A 55 1.21 0.52 -6.55
N LEU A 56 1.94 1.23 -7.42
CA LEU A 56 3.40 1.21 -7.46
C LEU A 56 4.04 2.47 -6.88
N ARG A 57 3.23 3.43 -6.42
CA ARG A 57 3.78 4.65 -5.83
C ARG A 57 4.60 4.30 -4.58
N GLU A 58 5.81 4.85 -4.55
CA GLU A 58 6.82 4.54 -3.54
C GLU A 58 6.36 4.93 -2.13
N ASP A 59 5.72 6.08 -1.99
CA ASP A 59 5.18 6.58 -0.72
C ASP A 59 4.05 5.69 -0.17
N TYR A 60 3.17 5.23 -1.06
CA TYR A 60 2.12 4.26 -0.73
C TYR A 60 2.73 2.93 -0.28
N LEU A 61 3.64 2.35 -1.08
CA LEU A 61 4.24 1.05 -0.78
C LEU A 61 5.04 1.08 0.52
N THR A 62 5.86 2.13 0.71
CA THR A 62 6.66 2.32 1.92
C THR A 62 5.77 2.41 3.16
N LEU A 63 4.71 3.22 3.10
CA LEU A 63 3.78 3.37 4.23
C LEU A 63 3.02 2.08 4.49
N LEU A 64 2.57 1.38 3.45
CA LEU A 64 1.87 0.11 3.57
C LEU A 64 2.75 -0.95 4.23
N PHE A 65 4.00 -1.11 3.78
CA PHE A 65 4.93 -2.11 4.34
C PHE A 65 5.34 -1.79 5.76
N THR A 66 5.54 -0.51 6.09
CA THR A 66 5.84 -0.09 7.47
C THR A 66 4.70 -0.48 8.40
N ASN A 67 3.45 -0.15 8.04
CA ASN A 67 2.28 -0.51 8.84
C ASN A 67 2.08 -2.03 8.94
N LEU A 68 2.35 -2.78 7.86
CA LEU A 68 2.24 -4.23 7.88
C LEU A 68 3.30 -4.87 8.79
N GLN A 69 4.54 -4.38 8.77
CA GLN A 69 5.61 -4.87 9.64
C GLN A 69 5.36 -4.55 11.11
N GLU A 70 4.72 -3.41 11.42
CA GLU A 70 4.29 -3.06 12.78
C GLU A 70 3.20 -3.99 13.31
N VAL A 71 2.28 -4.44 12.45
CA VAL A 71 1.20 -5.36 12.83
C VAL A 71 1.70 -6.81 12.92
N PHE A 72 2.55 -7.23 11.97
CA PHE A 72 3.02 -8.60 11.82
C PHE A 72 4.52 -8.70 12.14
N VAL A 73 4.88 -8.36 13.38
CA VAL A 73 6.27 -8.19 13.84
C VAL A 73 7.13 -9.44 13.61
N ASP A 74 6.58 -10.63 13.87
CA ASP A 74 7.30 -11.91 13.77
C ASP A 74 7.22 -12.53 12.36
N SER A 75 6.47 -11.92 11.45
CA SER A 75 6.28 -12.43 10.10
C SER A 75 7.39 -11.96 9.19
N LYS A 76 7.85 -12.85 8.31
CA LYS A 76 8.73 -12.49 7.21
C LYS A 76 7.89 -11.94 6.06
N ILE A 77 8.06 -10.65 5.78
CA ILE A 77 7.42 -9.97 4.65
C ILE A 77 8.43 -9.86 3.51
N THR A 78 8.09 -10.40 2.34
CA THR A 78 8.90 -10.24 1.11
C THR A 78 8.08 -9.65 -0.02
N THR A 79 8.76 -8.91 -0.89
CA THR A 79 8.13 -8.23 -2.02
C THR A 79 8.87 -8.54 -3.32
N GLU A 80 8.11 -8.72 -4.39
CA GLU A 80 8.64 -8.97 -5.73
C GLU A 80 7.89 -8.13 -6.74
N VAL A 81 8.60 -7.37 -7.58
CA VAL A 81 7.99 -6.62 -8.68
C VAL A 81 7.88 -7.53 -9.90
N VAL A 82 6.65 -7.75 -10.35
CA VAL A 82 6.35 -8.58 -11.51
C VAL A 82 5.83 -7.69 -12.64
N ASN A 83 6.35 -7.92 -13.84
CA ASN A 83 5.80 -7.34 -15.07
C ASN A 83 4.86 -8.38 -15.68
N ASP A 84 3.57 -8.08 -15.73
CA ASP A 84 2.60 -8.95 -16.41
C ASP A 84 2.63 -8.65 -17.92
N PRO A 85 3.12 -9.57 -18.77
CA PRO A 85 3.13 -9.35 -20.21
C PRO A 85 1.72 -9.38 -20.80
N GLU A 86 0.78 -10.08 -20.15
CA GLU A 86 -0.59 -10.25 -20.64
C GLU A 86 -1.47 -9.05 -20.26
N GLU A 87 -1.34 -8.54 -19.04
CA GLU A 87 -2.11 -7.37 -18.57
C GLU A 87 -1.45 -6.03 -18.92
N SER A 88 -0.24 -6.03 -19.51
CA SER A 88 0.55 -4.82 -19.79
C SER A 88 0.74 -3.91 -18.56
N GLN A 89 0.67 -4.49 -17.37
CA GLN A 89 0.71 -3.78 -16.10
C GLN A 89 1.76 -4.40 -15.18
N LYS A 90 2.40 -3.55 -14.38
CA LYS A 90 3.32 -3.98 -13.32
C LYS A 90 2.59 -4.06 -11.99
N TYR A 91 2.90 -5.07 -11.20
CA TYR A 91 2.38 -5.21 -9.83
C TYR A 91 3.46 -5.70 -8.89
N VAL A 92 3.25 -5.48 -7.59
CA VAL A 92 4.08 -6.03 -6.52
C VAL A 92 3.37 -7.24 -5.92
N ILE A 93 4.04 -8.37 -5.84
CA ILE A 93 3.59 -9.49 -5.02
C ILE A 93 4.09 -9.24 -3.61
N ILE A 94 3.18 -9.19 -2.65
CA ILE A 94 3.49 -9.15 -1.23
C ILE A 94 3.29 -10.57 -0.69
N THR A 95 4.34 -11.15 -0.12
CA THR A 95 4.29 -12.45 0.54
C THR A 95 4.50 -12.29 2.02
N PHE A 96 3.60 -12.89 2.80
CA PHE A 96 3.69 -13.02 4.24
C PHE A 96 3.94 -14.49 4.58
N ASP A 97 4.96 -14.74 5.38
CA ASP A 97 5.29 -16.05 5.92
C ASP A 97 5.39 -15.91 7.44
N TRP A 98 4.43 -16.49 8.17
CA TRP A 98 4.35 -16.45 9.63
C TRP A 98 4.45 -17.84 10.22
N SER A 99 5.34 -17.99 11.21
CA SER A 99 5.60 -19.25 11.90
C SER A 99 4.56 -19.55 12.98
#